data_AF-A0A7G2K1A2-F1
#
_entry.id   AF-A0A7G2K1A2-F1
#
_cell.length_a   1.000
_cell.length_b   1.000
_cell.length_c   1.000
_cell.angle_alpha   90.00
_cell.angle_beta   90.00
_cell.angle_gamma   90.00
#
_symmetry.space_group_name_H-M   'P 1'
#
loop_
_entity.id
_entity.type
_entity.pdbx_description
1 polymer ?
#
loop_
_entity_poly.entity_id
_entity_poly.type
_entity_poly.pdbx_seq_one_letter_code
_entity_poly.pdbx_strand_id
1 'polypeptide(L)'
;LEDVWDYSYDRVPYYGTNTPIDECYECGFTGEFECTSKGFVCPKCGNHDSTKVSVTRRVCGYLGSPDARPFNAGKQEEVKRRVKHL
;
A
#
# COMPACT_ATOMS: atom_id res chain seq x y z
N LEU A 1 -11.22 -4.89 -11.73
CA LEU A 1 -9.82 -4.53 -12.10
C LEU A 1 -9.62 -4.70 -13.60
N GLU A 2 -10.01 -5.85 -14.15
CA GLU A 2 -9.94 -6.17 -15.57
C GLU A 2 -10.62 -5.11 -16.47
N ASP A 3 -11.80 -4.61 -16.11
CA ASP A 3 -12.47 -3.53 -16.89
C ASP A 3 -11.58 -2.29 -17.11
N VAL A 4 -10.75 -1.93 -16.11
CA VAL A 4 -9.83 -0.78 -16.21
C VAL A 4 -8.67 -1.11 -17.13
N TRP A 5 -8.20 -2.35 -17.10
CA TRP A 5 -7.14 -2.85 -17.97
C TRP A 5 -7.59 -2.86 -19.42
N ASP A 6 -8.75 -3.43 -19.70
CA ASP A 6 -9.35 -3.48 -21.03
C ASP A 6 -9.56 -2.07 -21.59
N TYR A 7 -10.07 -1.14 -20.78
CA TYR A 7 -10.21 0.26 -21.17
C TYR A 7 -8.86 0.90 -21.54
N SER A 8 -7.80 0.61 -20.77
CA SER A 8 -6.48 1.20 -20.95
C SER A 8 -5.71 0.65 -22.15
N TYR A 9 -5.91 -0.63 -22.49
CA TYR A 9 -5.14 -1.37 -23.49
C TYR A 9 -5.14 -0.68 -24.86
N ASP A 10 -6.29 -0.18 -25.31
CA ASP A 10 -6.44 0.48 -26.61
C ASP A 10 -6.07 1.97 -26.60
N ARG A 11 -5.82 2.57 -25.43
CA ARG A 11 -5.78 4.04 -25.25
C ARG A 11 -4.42 4.59 -24.85
N VAL A 12 -3.60 3.81 -24.15
CA VAL A 12 -2.31 4.28 -23.66
C VAL A 12 -1.21 3.26 -23.92
N PRO A 13 0.02 3.71 -24.23
CA PRO A 13 1.14 2.81 -24.55
C PRO A 13 1.67 2.07 -23.32
N TYR A 14 1.37 2.56 -22.12
CA TYR A 14 1.79 1.93 -20.86
C TYR A 14 0.80 2.27 -19.75
N TYR A 15 0.30 1.24 -19.07
CA TYR A 15 -0.56 1.36 -17.91
C TYR A 15 -0.15 0.34 -16.84
N GLY A 16 -0.27 0.74 -15.57
CA GLY A 16 -0.02 -0.15 -14.44
C GLY A 16 -0.92 0.22 -13.27
N THR A 17 -1.50 -0.80 -12.63
CA THR A 17 -2.32 -0.62 -11.42
C THR A 17 -1.45 -0.77 -10.18
N ASN A 18 -1.56 0.18 -9.25
CA ASN A 18 -0.92 0.09 -7.95
C ASN A 18 -1.88 -0.57 -6.96
N THR A 19 -1.55 -1.77 -6.51
CA THR A 19 -2.27 -2.48 -5.45
C THR A 19 -1.47 -2.41 -4.15
N PRO A 20 -2.09 -2.18 -2.98
CA PRO A 20 -1.41 -2.36 -1.71
C PRO A 20 -1.00 -3.82 -1.53
N ILE A 21 0.27 -4.06 -1.23
CA ILE A 21 0.82 -5.39 -0.98
C ILE A 21 1.38 -5.36 0.43
N ASP A 22 0.60 -5.84 1.41
CA ASP A 22 1.08 -6.01 2.78
C ASP A 22 0.88 -7.43 3.27
N GLU A 23 1.83 -7.86 4.09
CA GLU A 23 1.87 -9.18 4.68
C GLU A 23 2.26 -9.08 6.16
N CYS A 24 1.51 -9.76 7.02
CA CYS A 24 1.82 -9.91 8.44
C CYS A 24 2.40 -11.31 8.69
N TYR A 25 3.67 -11.37 9.08
CA TYR A 25 4.36 -12.64 9.35
C TYR A 25 3.94 -13.28 10.68
N GLU A 26 3.21 -12.57 11.55
CA GLU A 26 2.71 -13.14 12.81
C GLU A 26 1.39 -13.90 12.65
N CYS A 27 0.46 -13.37 11.85
CA CYS A 27 -0.91 -13.93 11.74
C CYS A 27 -1.29 -14.39 10.32
N GLY A 28 -0.36 -14.28 9.37
CA GLY A 28 -0.53 -14.64 7.96
C GLY A 28 -1.52 -13.77 7.20
N PHE A 29 -1.84 -12.57 7.70
CA PHE A 29 -2.75 -11.66 7.00
C PHE A 29 -2.06 -11.08 5.77
N THR A 30 -2.71 -11.21 4.61
CA THR A 30 -2.34 -10.55 3.36
C THR A 30 -3.46 -9.61 2.95
N GLY A 31 -3.15 -8.33 2.80
CA GLY A 31 -4.15 -7.30 2.52
C GLY A 31 -3.70 -5.96 3.10
N GLU A 32 -4.40 -4.88 2.78
CA GLU A 32 -3.93 -3.54 3.14
C GLU A 32 -3.96 -3.27 4.66
N PHE A 33 -2.85 -2.78 5.19
CA PHE A 33 -2.68 -2.40 6.58
C PHE A 33 -3.25 -1.01 6.88
N GLU A 34 -3.62 -0.79 8.14
CA GLU A 34 -4.08 0.52 8.59
C GLU A 34 -2.91 1.49 8.72
N CYS A 35 -3.01 2.63 8.05
CA CYS A 35 -2.01 3.69 8.11
C CYS A 35 -2.32 4.64 9.28
N THR A 36 -1.49 4.61 10.31
CA THR A 36 -1.64 5.45 11.51
C THR A 36 -0.62 6.60 11.53
N SER A 37 -0.65 7.44 12.56
CA SER A 37 0.38 8.45 12.79
C SER A 37 1.75 7.86 13.15
N LYS A 38 1.79 6.61 13.60
CA LYS A 38 3.02 5.92 14.06
C LYS A 38 3.58 4.92 13.05
N GLY A 39 2.90 4.70 11.92
CA GLY A 39 3.26 3.69 10.93
C GLY A 39 2.07 2.81 10.54
N PHE A 40 2.37 1.62 10.01
CA PHE A 40 1.37 0.67 9.56
C PHE A 40 1.05 -0.38 10.62
N VAL A 41 -0.23 -0.75 10.73
CA VAL A 41 -0.72 -1.72 11.71
C VAL A 41 -1.54 -2.78 10.99
N CYS A 42 -1.26 -4.05 11.28
CA CYS A 42 -2.04 -5.17 10.76
C CYS A 42 -3.46 -5.13 11.33
N PRO A 43 -4.51 -5.06 10.48
CA PRO A 43 -5.90 -4.94 10.94
C PRO A 43 -6.42 -6.22 11.61
N LYS A 44 -5.78 -7.38 11.35
CA LYS A 44 -6.21 -8.67 11.89
C LYS A 44 -5.73 -8.93 13.31
N CYS A 45 -4.49 -8.55 13.65
CA CYS A 45 -3.88 -8.87 14.95
C CYS A 45 -3.23 -7.68 15.67
N GLY A 46 -3.21 -6.48 15.06
CA GLY A 46 -2.59 -5.30 15.66
C GLY A 46 -1.05 -5.27 15.58
N ASN A 47 -0.42 -6.20 14.87
CA ASN A 47 1.03 -6.22 14.70
C ASN A 47 1.51 -4.94 13.99
N HIS A 48 2.55 -4.33 14.55
CA HIS A 48 3.21 -3.11 14.06
C HIS A 48 4.75 -3.21 14.16
N ASP A 49 5.27 -4.41 14.43
CA ASP A 49 6.70 -4.69 14.44
C ASP A 49 7.23 -4.72 12.99
N SER A 50 8.07 -3.74 12.64
CA SER A 50 8.66 -3.59 11.30
C SER A 50 9.50 -4.79 10.85
N THR A 51 9.94 -5.66 11.77
CA THR A 51 10.67 -6.88 11.41
C THR A 51 9.75 -8.05 11.05
N LYS A 52 8.46 -7.94 11.38
CA LYS A 52 7.45 -8.99 11.20
C LYS A 52 6.27 -8.55 10.32
N VAL A 53 6.40 -7.42 9.65
CA VAL A 53 5.45 -6.95 8.66
C VAL A 53 6.22 -6.56 7.41
N SER A 54 5.61 -6.75 6.25
CA SER A 54 6.10 -6.21 4.99
C SER A 54 5.01 -5.33 4.43
N VAL A 55 5.30 -4.06 4.20
CA VAL A 55 4.38 -3.11 3.59
C VAL A 55 5.04 -2.63 2.31
N THR A 56 4.45 -2.85 1.14
CA THR A 56 5.06 -2.47 -0.13
C THR A 56 4.16 -1.54 -0.93
N ARG A 57 4.69 -0.40 -1.35
CA ARG A 57 3.95 0.61 -2.13
C ARG A 57 4.76 1.09 -3.32
N ARG A 58 4.09 1.35 -4.45
CA ARG A 58 4.65 2.14 -5.56
C ARG A 58 4.26 3.61 -5.37
N VAL A 59 5.24 4.49 -5.11
CA VAL A 59 4.97 5.93 -4.89
C VAL A 59 5.40 6.78 -6.08
N CYS A 60 6.67 6.68 -6.48
CA CYS A 60 7.26 7.48 -7.57
C CYS A 60 7.76 6.60 -8.73
N GLY A 61 7.12 5.45 -8.96
CA GLY A 61 7.44 4.55 -10.07
C GLY A 61 8.10 3.24 -9.67
N TYR A 62 8.85 3.18 -8.56
CA TYR A 62 9.40 1.92 -8.03
C TYR A 62 8.62 1.42 -6.81
N LEU A 63 8.67 0.10 -6.58
CA LEU A 63 8.19 -0.51 -5.33
C LEU A 63 9.19 -0.20 -4.21
N GLY A 64 8.66 0.22 -3.07
CA GLY A 64 9.44 0.46 -1.87
C GLY A 64 8.67 0.10 -0.60
N SER A 65 9.43 -0.05 0.47
CA SER A 65 8.94 -0.48 1.78
C SER A 65 8.81 0.73 2.71
N PRO A 66 7.63 1.37 2.83
CA PRO A 66 7.44 2.52 3.70
C PRO A 66 7.57 2.20 5.20
N ASP A 67 7.51 0.93 5.60
CA ASP A 67 7.85 0.48 6.95
C ASP A 67 9.35 0.65 7.25
N ALA A 68 10.23 0.40 6.28
CA ALA A 68 11.68 0.57 6.41
C ALA A 68 12.17 1.97 6.05
N ARG A 69 11.52 2.62 5.09
CA ARG A 69 11.79 4.01 4.66
C ARG A 69 10.50 4.83 4.69
N PRO A 70 10.18 5.44 5.85
CA PRO A 70 8.93 6.17 6.04
C PRO A 70 8.69 7.25 5.00
N PHE A 71 7.42 7.49 4.72
CA PHE A 71 7.01 8.63 3.90
C PHE A 71 7.42 9.95 4.57
N ASN A 72 7.67 10.96 3.74
CA ASN A 72 7.76 12.32 4.25
C ASN A 72 6.39 12.75 4.82
N ALA A 73 6.40 13.78 5.67
CA ALA A 73 5.20 14.21 6.40
C ALA A 73 4.01 14.52 5.46
N GLY A 74 4.25 15.21 4.35
CA GLY A 74 3.20 15.54 3.39
C GLY A 74 2.56 14.30 2.75
N LYS A 75 3.38 13.33 2.33
CA LYS A 75 2.89 12.09 1.73
C LYS A 75 2.16 11.21 2.75
N GLN A 76 2.61 11.18 4.00
CA GLN A 76 1.92 10.48 5.08
C GLN A 76 0.50 11.03 5.28
N GLU A 77 0.34 12.35 5.30
CA GLU A 77 -0.97 13.00 5.43
C GLU A 77 -1.86 12.79 4.21
N GLU A 78 -1.30 12.79 2.99
CA GLU A 78 -2.04 12.43 1.77
C GLU A 78 -2.62 11.01 1.86
N VAL A 79 -1.83 10.04 2.33
CA VAL A 79 -2.27 8.64 2.47
C VAL A 79 -3.35 8.50 3.53
N LYS A 80 -3.22 9.15 4.69
CA LYS A 80 -4.25 9.10 5.75
C LYS A 80 -5.60 9.69 5.31
N ARG A 81 -5.59 10.74 4.48
CA ARG A 81 -6.81 11.40 3.99
C ARG A 81 -7.42 10.72 2.78
N ARG A 82 -6.79 9.66 2.27
CA ARG A 82 -7.23 8.98 1.05
C ARG A 82 -8.55 8.26 1.29
N VAL A 83 -9.59 8.69 0.57
CA VAL A 83 -10.87 7.98 0.51
C VAL A 83 -10.77 6.88 -0.54
N LYS A 84 -11.25 5.68 -0.19
CA LYS A 84 -11.33 4.54 -1.12
C LYS A 84 -12.72 4.55 -1.75
N HIS A 85 -12.77 4.55 -3.07
CA HIS A 85 -14.01 4.62 -3.85
C HIS A 85 -14.39 3.27 -4.49
N LEU A 86 -13.59 2.24 -4.22
CA LEU A 86 -13.73 0.84 -4.66
C LEU A 86 -13.43 -0.06 -3.46
#